data_AF-A0A1P8Q5G5-F1
#
_entry.id   AF-A0A1P8Q5G5-F1
#
_cell.length_a   1.000
_cell.length_b   1.000
_cell.length_c   1.000
_cell.angle_alpha   90.00
_cell.angle_beta   90.00
_cell.angle_gamma   90.00
#
_symmetry.space_group_name_H-M   'P 1'
#
loop_
_entity.id
_entity.type
_entity.pdbx_description
1 polymer ?
#
loop_
_entity_poly.entity_id
_entity_poly.type
_entity_poly.pdbx_seq_one_letter_code
_entity_poly.pdbx_strand_id
1 'polypeptide(L)' 'MTSLGINAIITLVSHVVFIWLSFNILQVVDWQKIYNKSNPRMLQLLVAFISIALGYTVSSFFLNIISVSQNLTLLF' A
#
# COMPACT_ATOMS: atom_id res chain seq x y z
N MET A 1 -9.44 23.13 -11.53
CA MET A 1 -9.23 23.03 -10.07
C MET A 1 -9.99 21.86 -9.43
N THR A 2 -11.19 21.51 -9.90
CA THR A 2 -11.97 20.34 -9.41
C THR A 2 -11.31 18.98 -9.70
N SER A 3 -10.66 18.82 -10.84
CA SER A 3 -9.94 17.58 -11.21
C SER A 3 -8.75 17.26 -10.28
N LEU A 4 -8.02 18.27 -9.78
CA LEU A 4 -6.88 18.07 -8.88
C LEU A 4 -7.33 17.51 -7.52
N GLY A 5 -8.45 18.00 -6.99
CA GLY A 5 -9.02 17.50 -5.74
C GLY A 5 -9.49 16.04 -5.86
N ILE A 6 -10.16 15.70 -6.96
CA ILE A 6 -10.62 14.33 -7.23
C ILE A 6 -9.43 13.36 -7.33
N ASN A 7 -8.38 13.73 -8.07
CA ASN A 7 -7.17 12.90 -8.19
C ASN A 7 -6.46 12.69 -6.84
N ALA A 8 -6.41 13.73 -6.00
CA ALA A 8 -5.84 13.62 -4.66
C ALA A 8 -6.64 12.65 -3.76
N ILE A 9 -7.98 12.71 -3.82
CA ILE A 9 -8.86 11.80 -3.08
C ILE A 9 -8.67 10.36 -3.57
N ILE A 10 -8.65 10.14 -4.89
CA ILE A 10 -8.42 8.80 -5.47
C ILE A 10 -7.08 8.24 -5.01
N THR A 11 -6.03 9.05 -5.04
CA THR A 11 -4.69 8.67 -4.58
C THR A 11 -4.69 8.27 -3.11
N LEU A 12 -5.29 9.09 -2.24
CA LEU A 12 -5.39 8.80 -0.80
C LEU A 12 -6.18 7.51 -0.54
N VAL A 13 -7.35 7.35 -1.17
CA VAL A 13 -8.19 6.15 -1.01
C VAL A 13 -7.43 4.91 -1.48
N SER A 14 -6.74 4.99 -2.62
CA SER A 14 -5.90 3.90 -3.13
C SER A 14 -4.86 3.50 -2.09
N HIS A 15 -4.07 4.45 -1.56
CA HIS A 15 -3.05 4.14 -0.56
C HIS A 15 -3.64 3.46 0.68
N VAL A 16 -4.74 3.98 1.21
CA VAL A 16 -5.38 3.40 2.41
C VAL A 16 -5.87 1.97 2.15
N VAL A 17 -6.50 1.72 1.00
CA VAL A 17 -6.99 0.38 0.61
C VAL A 17 -5.83 -0.61 0.47
N PHE A 18 -4.75 -0.23 -0.22
CA PHE A 18 -3.60 -1.11 -0.42
C PHE A 18 -2.79 -1.34 0.87
N ILE A 19 -2.71 -0.37 1.77
CA ILE A 19 -2.10 -0.55 3.11
C ILE A 19 -2.92 -1.54 3.93
N TRP A 20 -4.25 -1.40 3.93
CA TRP A 20 -5.13 -2.34 4.61
C TRP A 20 -5.00 -3.75 4.02
N LEU A 21 -4.97 -3.88 2.69
CA LEU A 21 -4.76 -5.17 2.01
C LEU A 21 -3.41 -5.78 2.36
N SER A 22 -2.33 -4.98 2.35
CA SER A 22 -0.99 -5.42 2.72
C SER A 22 -0.95 -5.92 4.16
N PHE A 23 -1.63 -5.23 5.08
CA PHE A 23 -1.74 -5.64 6.47
C PHE A 23 -2.45 -6.99 6.63
N ASN A 24 -3.51 -7.23 5.87
CA ASN A 24 -4.18 -8.54 5.86
C ASN A 24 -3.28 -9.65 5.32
N ILE A 25 -2.51 -9.40 4.26
CA ILE A 25 -1.58 -10.38 3.69
C ILE A 25 -0.47 -10.71 4.68
N LEU A 26 0.07 -9.70 5.36
CA LEU A 26 1.12 -9.87 6.36
C LEU A 26 0.66 -10.65 7.59
N GLN A 27 -0.63 -10.67 7.92
CA GLN A 27 -1.15 -11.51 9.01
C GLN A 27 -1.08 -13.02 8.72
N VAL A 28 -1.00 -13.43 7.44
CA VAL A 28 -0.86 -14.85 7.05
C VAL A 28 0.55 -15.37 7.35
N VAL A 29 1.54 -14.48 7.47
CA VAL A 29 2.92 -14.85 7.76
C VAL A 29 3.02 -15.36 9.19
N ASP A 30 3.64 -16.52 9.37
CA ASP A 30 3.93 -17.07 10.70
C ASP A 30 5.10 -16.32 11.33
N TRP A 31 4.78 -15.20 11.97
CA TRP A 31 5.75 -14.33 12.63
C TRP A 31 6.48 -14.99 13.79
N GLN A 32 5.96 -16.08 14.36
CA GLN A 32 6.63 -16.80 15.44
C GLN A 32 7.91 -17.47 14.94
N LYS A 33 7.97 -17.87 13.66
CA LYS A 33 9.19 -18.42 13.03
C LYS A 33 10.27 -17.37 12.78
N ILE A 34 9.86 -16.12 12.55
CA ILE A 34 10.78 -15.01 12.20
C ILE A 34 11.26 -14.28 13.48
N TYR A 35 10.38 -14.14 14.47
CA TYR A 35 10.65 -13.39 15.69
C TYR A 35 10.33 -14.24 16.94
N ASN A 36 11.34 -14.94 17.45
CA ASN A 36 11.23 -15.81 18.63
C ASN A 36 11.31 -15.03 19.97
N LYS A 37 11.12 -13.70 19.96
CA LYS A 37 11.19 -12.86 21.17
C LYS A 37 9.78 -12.58 21.71
N SER A 38 9.62 -12.69 23.03
CA SER A 38 8.37 -12.52 23.78
C SER A 38 7.83 -11.07 23.86
N ASN A 39 7.94 -10.29 22.77
CA ASN A 39 7.41 -8.93 22.69
C ASN A 39 6.38 -8.79 21.57
N PRO A 40 5.14 -9.29 21.76
CA PRO A 40 4.10 -9.27 20.74
C PRO A 40 3.74 -7.85 20.26
N ARG A 41 3.87 -6.84 21.13
CA ARG A 41 3.61 -5.43 20.78
C ARG A 41 4.62 -4.89 19.75
N MET A 42 5.90 -5.19 19.92
CA MET A 42 6.95 -4.72 19.01
C MET A 42 6.78 -5.37 17.63
N LEU A 43 6.39 -6.64 17.61
CA LEU A 43 6.12 -7.38 16.38
C LEU A 43 4.93 -6.79 15.63
N GLN A 44 3.80 -6.53 16.30
CA GLN A 44 2.65 -5.88 15.68
C GLN A 44 2.98 -4.51 15.09
N LEU A 45 3.81 -3.72 15.79
CA LEU A 45 4.28 -2.43 15.29
C LEU A 45 5.13 -2.60 14.02
N LEU A 46 6.04 -3.58 14.01
CA LEU A 46 6.85 -3.90 12.83
C LEU A 46 5.97 -4.30 11.64
N VAL A 47 4.98 -5.18 11.86
CA VAL A 47 4.03 -5.59 10.82
C VAL A 47 3.26 -4.40 10.28
N ALA A 48 2.83 -3.47 11.14
CA ALA A 48 2.16 -2.24 10.71
C ALA A 48 3.07 -1.36 9.83
N PHE A 49 4.33 -1.15 10.22
CA PHE A 49 5.30 -0.40 9.41
C PHE A 49 5.56 -1.05 8.05
N ILE A 50 5.74 -2.38 8.02
CA ILE A 50 5.93 -3.12 6.77
C ILE A 50 4.68 -3.02 5.89
N SER A 51 3.48 -3.08 6.48
CA SER A 51 2.22 -2.93 5.74
C SER A 51 2.08 -1.56 5.11
N ILE A 52 2.48 -0.50 5.81
CA ILE A 52 2.46 0.86 5.27
C ILE A 52 3.44 0.98 4.10
N ALA A 53 4.67 0.50 4.26
CA ALA A 53 5.68 0.55 3.21
C ALA A 53 5.28 -0.25 1.96
N LEU A 54 4.83 -1.50 2.15
CA LEU A 54 4.37 -2.36 1.05
C LEU A 54 3.10 -1.80 0.40
N GLY A 55 2.10 -1.43 1.18
CA GLY A 55 0.83 -0.91 0.66
C GLY A 55 1.01 0.41 -0.11
N TYR A 56 1.86 1.30 0.39
CA TYR A 56 2.23 2.51 -0.33
C TYR A 56 2.90 2.17 -1.67
N THR A 57 3.86 1.25 -1.67
CA THR A 57 4.60 0.85 -2.88
C THR A 57 3.67 0.23 -3.93
N VAL A 58 2.80 -0.70 -3.53
CA VAL A 58 1.85 -1.36 -4.43
C VAL A 58 0.83 -0.36 -4.97
N SER A 59 0.30 0.53 -4.12
CA SER A 59 -0.62 1.59 -4.57
C SER A 59 0.04 2.56 -5.55
N SER A 60 1.26 3.02 -5.25
CA SER A 60 2.02 3.90 -6.14
C SER A 60 2.28 3.24 -7.48
N PHE A 61 2.63 1.95 -7.48
CA PHE A 61 2.80 1.17 -8.71
C PHE A 61 1.50 1.11 -9.52
N PHE A 62 0.37 0.85 -8.88
CA PHE A 62 -0.94 0.77 -9.53
C PHE A 62 -1.37 2.11 -10.16
N LEU A 63 -1.24 3.21 -9.40
CA LEU A 63 -1.53 4.56 -9.89
C LEU A 63 -0.59 4.95 -11.04
N ASN A 64 0.68 4.55 -10.96
CA ASN A 64 1.65 4.81 -12.03
C ASN A 64 1.28 4.06 -13.32
N ILE A 65 0.84 2.80 -13.23
CA ILE A 65 0.34 2.06 -14.41
C ILE A 65 -0.82 2.80 -15.06
N ILE A 66 -1.80 3.27 -14.27
CA ILE A 66 -2.95 4.02 -14.79
C ILE A 66 -2.48 5.30 -15.49
N SER A 67 -1.57 6.05 -14.87
CA SER A 67 -0.99 7.25 -15.46
C SER A 67 -0.27 6.97 -16.77
N VAL A 68 0.62 5.97 -16.80
CA VAL A 68 1.35 5.56 -18.01
C VAL A 68 0.37 5.11 -19.10
N SER A 69 -0.69 4.38 -18.75
CA SER A 69 -1.70 3.91 -19.71
C SER A 69 -2.46 5.08 -20.35
N GLN A 70 -2.82 6.10 -19.56
CA GLN A 70 -3.45 7.32 -20.08
C GLN A 70 -2.52 8.09 -21.02
N ASN A 71 -1.23 8.19 -20.68
CA ASN A 71 -0.24 8.82 -21.55
C ASN A 71 -0.02 8.04 -22.85
N LEU A 72 -0.12 6.71 -22.83
CA LEU A 72 -0.01 5.87 -24.03
C LEU A 72 -1.13 6.17 -25.02
N THR A 73 -2.35 6.39 -24.54
CA THR A 73 -3.50 6.76 -25.37
C THR A 73 -3.34 8.13 -26.04
N LEU A 74 -2.50 9.01 -25.50
CA LEU A 74 -2.22 10.33 -26.11
C LEU A 74 -1.22 10.25 -27.28
N LEU A 75 -0.51 9.11 -27.45
CA LEU A 75 0.45 8.91 -28.53
C LEU A 75 -0.19 8.43 -29.86
N PHE A 76 -1.45 8.03 -29.84
CA PHE A 76 -2.19 7.51 -31.01
C PHE A 76 -3.45 8.33 -31.27
#